data_AF-A0A383BJJ1-F1
#
_entry.id   AF-A0A383BJJ1-F1
#
_cell.length_a   1.000
_cell.length_b   1.000
_cell.length_c   1.000
_cell.angle_alpha   90.00
_cell.angle_beta   90.00
_cell.angle_gamma   90.00
#
_symmetry.space_group_name_H-M   'P 1'
#
loop_
_entity.id
_entity.type
_entity.pdbx_description
1 polymer ?
#
loop_
_entity_poly.entity_id
_entity_poly.type
_entity_poly.pdbx_seq_one_letter_code
_entity_poly.pdbx_strand_id
1 'polypeptide(L)' 'MMDRVAATQIKVVPPRLIATYESGSVPGLMYTVKKIGDNLTCNCPGYVYRRKCKHVKIAEVA' A
#
# COMPACT_ATOMS: atom_id res chain seq x y z
N MET A 1 14.42 41.39 -11.31
CA MET A 1 13.36 40.45 -11.76
C MET A 1 13.79 39.08 -11.25
N MET A 2 13.16 38.58 -10.19
CA MET A 2 13.48 37.24 -9.65
C MET A 2 12.18 36.45 -9.57
N ASP A 3 12.17 35.34 -10.30
CA ASP A 3 11.05 34.47 -10.58
C ASP A 3 10.38 33.92 -9.31
N ARG A 4 9.04 33.99 -9.32
CA ARG A 4 8.19 33.38 -8.29
C ARG A 4 8.17 31.87 -8.51
N VAL A 5 8.88 31.11 -7.67
CA VAL A 5 8.74 29.65 -7.62
C VAL A 5 7.33 29.32 -7.12
N ALA A 6 6.50 28.80 -8.01
CA ALA A 6 5.15 28.35 -7.67
C ALA A 6 5.26 27.11 -6.77
N ALA A 7 4.80 27.23 -5.51
CA ALA A 7 4.70 26.10 -4.60
C ALA A 7 3.57 25.17 -5.07
N THR A 8 3.91 24.10 -5.79
CA THR A 8 2.99 22.99 -6.05
C THR A 8 2.61 22.33 -4.73
N GLN A 9 1.36 22.48 -4.31
CA GLN A 9 0.82 21.76 -3.16
C GLN A 9 0.78 20.25 -3.46
N ILE A 10 1.62 19.48 -2.76
CA ILE A 10 1.61 18.02 -2.81
C ILE A 10 0.43 17.55 -1.96
N LYS A 11 -0.62 16.99 -2.58
CA LYS A 11 -1.70 16.31 -1.85
C LYS A 11 -1.16 14.98 -1.30
N VAL A 12 -0.70 15.00 -0.05
CA VAL A 12 -0.26 13.78 0.64
C VAL A 12 -1.50 13.01 1.11
N VAL A 13 -1.86 11.95 0.40
CA VAL A 13 -2.95 11.06 0.84
C VAL A 13 -2.38 10.08 1.87
N PRO A 14 -2.89 10.07 3.12
CA PRO A 14 -2.36 9.19 4.15
C PRO A 14 -2.68 7.72 3.82
N PRO A 15 -1.73 6.79 4.01
CA PRO A 15 -1.96 5.36 3.84
C PRO A 15 -2.92 4.84 4.92
N ARG A 16 -4.03 4.23 4.52
CA ARG A 16 -4.98 3.57 5.43
C ARG A 16 -4.72 2.08 5.48
N LEU A 17 -4.58 1.51 6.66
CA LEU A 17 -4.50 0.05 6.83
C LEU A 17 -5.89 -0.55 6.58
N ILE A 18 -5.96 -1.54 5.69
CA ILE A 18 -7.23 -2.21 5.33
C ILE A 18 -7.31 -3.57 6.01
N ALA A 19 -6.22 -4.34 5.93
CA ALA A 19 -6.20 -5.72 6.40
C ALA A 19 -4.80 -6.14 6.83
N THR A 20 -4.77 -7.10 7.76
CA THR A 20 -3.57 -7.79 8.21
C THR A 20 -3.75 -9.29 8.01
N TYR A 21 -2.69 -9.96 7.58
CA TYR A 21 -2.69 -11.39 7.26
C TYR A 21 -1.46 -12.02 7.90
N GLU A 22 -1.62 -13.15 8.56
CA GLU A 22 -0.47 -13.90 9.06
C GLU A 22 0.14 -14.75 7.92
N SER A 23 1.47 -14.84 7.90
CA SER A 23 2.19 -15.72 6.99
C SER A 23 1.99 -17.17 7.40
N GLY A 24 1.40 -17.98 6.52
CA GLY A 24 1.28 -19.42 6.74
C GLY A 24 2.62 -20.17 6.73
N SER A 25 3.69 -19.55 6.21
CA SER A 25 5.03 -20.17 6.11
C SER A 25 5.95 -19.78 7.26
N VAL A 26 5.73 -18.62 7.88
CA VAL A 26 6.56 -18.12 8.98
C VAL A 26 5.63 -17.65 10.10
N PRO A 27 5.43 -18.44 11.16
CA PRO A 27 4.55 -18.06 12.25
C PRO A 27 5.05 -16.74 12.88
N GLY A 28 4.12 -15.81 13.14
CA GLY A 28 4.42 -14.49 13.68
C GLY A 28 4.83 -13.41 12.66
N LEU A 29 5.01 -13.76 11.38
CA LEU A 29 5.23 -12.75 10.33
C LEU A 29 3.88 -12.25 9.81
N MET A 30 3.60 -10.95 9.99
CA MET A 30 2.36 -10.33 9.53
C MET A 30 2.53 -9.51 8.24
N TYR A 31 1.72 -9.83 7.25
CA TYR A 31 1.54 -9.03 6.05
C TYR A 31 0.42 -8.01 6.24
N THR A 32 0.64 -6.78 5.78
CA THR A 32 -0.32 -5.69 5.87
C THR A 32 -0.67 -5.17 4.49
N VAL A 33 -1.96 -4.90 4.28
CA VAL A 33 -2.48 -4.27 3.06
C VAL A 33 -2.92 -2.86 3.41
N LYS A 34 -2.39 -1.88 2.67
CA LYS A 34 -2.66 -0.45 2.86
C LYS A 34 -3.25 0.15 1.59
N LYS A 35 -4.28 0.99 1.74
CA LYS A 35 -4.86 1.81 0.67
C LYS A 35 -4.20 3.18 0.68
N ILE A 36 -3.73 3.63 -0.46
CA ILE A 36 -3.16 4.96 -0.68
C ILE A 36 -3.97 5.60 -1.81
N GLY A 37 -4.95 6.44 -1.45
CA GLY A 37 -5.95 6.92 -2.39
C GLY A 37 -6.77 5.76 -2.95
N ASP A 38 -6.70 5.53 -4.25
CA ASP A 38 -7.34 4.42 -4.95
C ASP A 38 -6.43 3.20 -5.14
N ASN A 39 -5.15 3.29 -4.79
CA ASN A 39 -4.20 2.21 -4.96
C ASN A 39 -4.13 1.32 -3.71
N LEU A 40 -4.15 0.01 -3.90
CA LEU A 40 -3.87 -0.99 -2.87
C LEU A 40 -2.39 -1.36 -2.89
N THR A 41 -1.77 -1.47 -1.71
CA THR A 41 -0.38 -1.87 -1.55
C THR A 41 -0.25 -2.95 -0.49
N CYS A 42 0.65 -3.90 -0.68
CA CYS A 42 0.90 -4.95 0.31
C CYS A 42 2.39 -5.16 0.54
N ASN A 43 2.79 -5.43 1.78
CA ASN A 43 4.20 -5.68 2.14
C ASN A 43 4.67 -7.12 1.87
N CYS A 44 3.80 -8.02 1.41
CA CYS A 44 4.16 -9.41 1.16
C CYS A 44 5.10 -9.57 -0.06
N PRO A 45 5.99 -10.57 -0.10
CA PRO A 45 6.95 -10.76 -1.18
C PRO A 45 6.27 -10.91 -2.55
N GLY A 46 5.09 -11.54 -2.61
CA GLY A 46 4.32 -11.63 -3.86
C GLY A 46 3.96 -10.25 -4.45
N TYR A 47 3.60 -9.28 -3.60
CA TYR A 47 3.32 -7.93 -4.04
C TYR A 47 4.60 -7.15 -4.33
N VAL A 48 5.62 -7.26 -3.48
CA VAL A 48 6.90 -6.55 -3.65
C VAL A 48 7.56 -6.92 -4.99
N TYR A 49 7.63 -8.22 -5.33
CA TYR A 49 8.32 -8.67 -6.54
C TYR A 49 7.43 -8.74 -7.79
N ARG A 50 6.13 -9.02 -7.64
CA ARG A 50 5.22 -9.27 -8.79
C ARG A 50 4.07 -8.27 -8.89
N ARG A 51 3.93 -7.35 -7.93
CA ARG A 51 2.77 -6.44 -7.77
C ARG A 51 1.41 -7.14 -7.77
N LYS A 52 1.41 -8.45 -7.49
CA LYS A 52 0.23 -9.31 -7.49
C LYS A 52 0.32 -10.26 -6.31
N CYS A 53 -0.62 -10.17 -5.37
CA CYS A 53 -0.71 -11.09 -4.26
C CYS A 53 -2.16 -11.46 -3.96
N LYS A 54 -2.36 -12.59 -3.26
CA LYS A 54 -3.68 -13.02 -2.81
C LYS A 54 -4.29 -12.01 -1.83
N HIS A 55 -3.47 -11.39 -0.98
CA HIS A 55 -3.91 -10.42 0.03
C HIS A 55 -4.60 -9.19 -0.56
N VAL A 56 -4.07 -8.63 -1.66
CA VAL A 56 -4.69 -7.47 -2.34
C VAL A 56 -5.99 -7.89 -3.03
N LYS A 57 -6.04 -9.07 -3.67
CA LYS A 57 -7.27 -9.58 -4.29
C LYS A 57 -8.40 -9.79 -3.27
N ILE A 58 -8.07 -10.33 -2.09
CA ILE A 58 -9.05 -10.52 -1.02
C ILE A 58 -9.52 -9.16 -0.49
N ALA A 59 -8.60 -8.21 -0.33
CA ALA A 59 -8.92 -6.86 0.15
C ALA A 59 -9.66 -5.97 -0.87
N GLU A 60 -9.63 -6.30 -2.16
CA GLU A 60 -10.36 -5.58 -3.21
C GLU A 60 -11.84 -6.01 -3.29
N VAL A 61 -12.15 -7.22 -2.83
CA VAL A 61 -13.49 -7.83 -2.90
C VAL A 61 -14.32 -7.58 -1.63
N ALA A 62 -13.70 -7.05 -0.58
CA ALA A 62 -14.35 -6.71 0.70
C ALA A 62 -14.73 -5.23 0.77
#